data_AF-A0AAP9KJ97-F1
#
_entry.id   AF-A0AAP9KJ97-F1
#
_cell.length_a   1.000
_cell.length_b   1.000
_cell.length_c   1.000
_cell.angle_alpha   90.00
_cell.angle_beta   90.00
_cell.angle_gamma   90.00
#
_symmetry.space_group_name_H-M   'P 1'
#
loop_
_entity.id
_entity.type
_entity.pdbx_description
1 polymer ?
#
loop_
_entity_poly.entity_id
_entity_poly.type
_entity_poly.pdbx_seq_one_letter_code
_entity_poly.pdbx_strand_id
1 'polypeptide(L)'
;MPYQLIELNTPATENLLCPHCQHAVIDWAEEQYIQPCEHTLFVAMDLGFEYASDVFEQSMPRSVDEIHAHDDQLDMWQELTSSRYPQYLIYKTDLGVQGLSRYVGFTAA
;
A
#
# COMPACT_ATOMS: atom_id res chain seq x y z
N MET A 1 -7.31 8.49 14.58
CA MET A 1 -7.03 7.60 13.43
C MET A 1 -5.52 7.41 13.39
N PRO A 2 -5.01 6.16 13.34
CA PRO A 2 -3.57 5.90 13.36
C PRO A 2 -2.90 6.13 12.00
N TYR A 3 -3.61 6.63 10.99
CA TYR A 3 -3.08 6.87 9.66
C TYR A 3 -3.42 8.26 9.13
N GLN A 4 -2.63 8.72 8.15
CA GLN A 4 -2.92 9.87 7.32
C GLN A 4 -3.03 9.44 5.86
N LEU A 5 -4.16 9.75 5.22
CA LEU A 5 -4.37 9.52 3.79
C LEU A 5 -3.83 10.71 2.98
N ILE A 6 -3.08 10.42 1.92
CA ILE A 6 -2.63 11.37 0.91
C ILE A 6 -3.10 10.86 -0.44
N GLU A 7 -4.05 11.57 -1.05
CA GLU A 7 -4.52 11.27 -2.41
C GLU A 7 -3.60 11.92 -3.43
N LEU A 8 -3.02 11.10 -4.30
CA LEU A 8 -2.15 11.53 -5.39
C LEU A 8 -2.95 11.55 -6.69
N ASN A 9 -3.09 12.73 -7.28
CA ASN A 9 -3.69 12.92 -8.59
C ASN A 9 -2.67 12.71 -9.72
N THR A 10 -1.94 11.60 -9.66
CA THR A 10 -0.94 11.20 -10.64
C THR A 10 -1.49 10.08 -11.53
N PRO A 11 -1.07 9.99 -12.81
CA PRO A 11 -1.41 8.86 -13.65
C PRO A 11 -0.94 7.54 -13.02
N ALA A 12 -1.64 6.45 -13.30
CA ALA A 12 -1.28 5.12 -12.81
C ALA A 12 0.15 4.71 -13.20
N THR A 13 0.65 5.18 -14.36
CA THR A 13 1.98 4.88 -14.89
C THR A 13 3.08 5.82 -14.38
N GLU A 14 2.82 6.62 -13.35
CA GLU A 14 3.84 7.46 -12.72
C GLU A 14 4.55 6.72 -11.58
N ASN A 15 5.85 6.98 -11.43
CA ASN A 15 6.62 6.40 -10.33
C ASN A 15 6.16 6.97 -8.99
N LEU A 16 6.15 6.13 -7.96
CA LEU A 16 5.79 6.53 -6.60
C LEU A 16 7.03 6.51 -5.73
N LEU A 17 7.44 7.70 -5.29
CA LEU A 17 8.63 7.88 -4.45
C LEU A 17 8.27 7.79 -2.96
N CYS A 18 9.15 7.15 -2.20
CA CYS A 18 9.08 7.16 -0.75
C CYS A 18 9.29 8.58 -0.21
N PRO A 19 8.42 9.10 0.69
CA PRO A 19 8.57 10.44 1.24
C PRO A 19 9.84 10.61 2.08
N HIS A 20 10.41 9.52 2.62
CA HIS A 20 11.56 9.54 3.52
C HIS A 20 12.90 9.53 2.78
N CYS A 21 13.10 8.57 1.89
CA CYS A 21 14.38 8.36 1.21
C CYS A 21 14.37 8.70 -0.29
N GLN A 22 13.23 9.12 -0.84
CA GLN A 22 13.04 9.42 -2.27
C GLN A 22 13.30 8.23 -3.21
N HIS A 23 13.39 7.00 -2.67
CA HIS A 23 13.48 5.78 -3.44
C HIS A 23 12.16 5.52 -4.18
N ALA A 24 12.21 5.08 -5.43
CA ALA A 24 11.03 4.73 -6.21
C ALA A 24 10.48 3.38 -5.74
N VAL A 25 9.41 3.40 -4.95
CA VAL A 25 8.74 2.18 -4.47
C VAL A 25 7.91 1.54 -5.56
N ILE A 26 7.33 2.37 -6.42
CA ILE A 26 6.77 1.96 -7.70
C ILE A 26 7.68 2.60 -8.77
N ASP A 27 8.38 1.77 -9.53
CA ASP A 27 9.23 2.19 -10.64
C ASP A 27 8.83 1.47 -11.93
N TRP A 28 8.12 2.18 -12.81
CA TRP A 28 7.64 1.63 -14.08
C TRP A 28 8.74 1.40 -15.11
N ALA A 29 9.97 1.86 -14.86
CA ALA A 29 11.10 1.60 -15.75
C ALA A 29 11.68 0.18 -15.56
N GLU A 30 11.40 -0.47 -14.43
CA GLU A 30 11.94 -1.78 -14.06
C GLU A 30 10.96 -2.91 -14.38
N GLU A 31 11.49 -4.11 -14.68
CA GLU A 31 10.67 -5.30 -14.92
C GLU A 31 9.89 -5.71 -13.67
N GLN A 32 10.54 -5.67 -12.51
CA GLN A 32 9.90 -5.74 -11.21
C GLN A 32 9.63 -4.31 -10.73
N TYR A 33 8.44 -3.79 -11.03
CA TYR A 33 8.13 -2.38 -10.75
C TYR A 33 7.94 -2.07 -9.26
N ILE A 34 7.77 -3.06 -8.39
CA ILE A 34 7.64 -2.85 -6.94
C ILE A 34 9.00 -3.04 -6.28
N GLN A 35 9.53 -1.97 -5.69
CA GLN A 35 10.85 -1.89 -5.08
C GLN A 35 10.71 -1.32 -3.65
N PRO A 36 10.23 -2.11 -2.68
CA PRO A 36 9.99 -1.62 -1.33
C PRO A 36 11.30 -1.21 -0.66
N CYS A 37 11.27 -0.12 0.09
CA CYS A 37 12.39 0.31 0.93
C CYS A 37 12.08 0.07 2.42
N GLU A 38 13.02 0.33 3.32
CA GLU A 38 12.85 0.13 4.77
C GLU A 38 11.67 0.90 5.38
N HIS A 39 11.22 1.97 4.72
CA HIS A 39 10.07 2.76 5.16
C HIS A 39 8.73 2.27 4.60
N THR A 40 8.75 1.39 3.61
CA THR A 40 7.54 0.87 2.95
C THR A 40 6.90 -0.17 3.86
N LEU A 41 5.65 0.09 4.28
CA LEU A 41 4.89 -0.83 5.11
C LEU A 41 4.12 -1.85 4.27
N PHE A 42 3.53 -1.39 3.16
CA PHE A 42 2.78 -2.23 2.24
C PHE A 42 2.65 -1.56 0.86
N VAL A 43 2.39 -2.38 -0.16
CA VAL A 43 1.87 -2.00 -1.46
C VAL A 43 0.67 -2.90 -1.72
N ALA A 44 -0.50 -2.30 -1.91
CA ALA A 44 -1.75 -3.02 -2.08
C ALA A 44 -2.60 -2.39 -3.18
N MET A 45 -3.45 -3.20 -3.77
CA MET A 45 -4.54 -2.78 -4.64
C MET A 45 -5.86 -3.08 -3.93
N ASP A 46 -6.99 -2.65 -4.50
CA ASP A 46 -8.30 -3.07 -3.97
C ASP A 46 -8.53 -4.60 -4.01
N LEU A 47 -7.71 -5.34 -4.77
CA LEU A 47 -7.79 -6.80 -4.91
C LEU A 47 -6.84 -7.57 -3.98
N GLY A 48 -6.01 -6.90 -3.18
CA GLY A 48 -5.07 -7.57 -2.28
C GLY A 48 -3.70 -6.91 -2.19
N PHE A 49 -2.80 -7.54 -1.44
CA PHE A 49 -1.42 -7.09 -1.29
C PHE A 49 -0.53 -7.54 -2.45
N GLU A 50 0.33 -6.64 -2.90
CA GLU A 50 1.49 -6.95 -3.73
C GLU A 50 2.77 -7.03 -2.89
N TYR A 51 2.79 -6.30 -1.77
CA TYR A 51 3.84 -6.34 -0.76
C TYR A 51 3.27 -5.98 0.61
N ALA A 52 3.73 -6.65 1.66
CA ALA A 52 3.52 -6.23 3.04
C ALA A 52 4.80 -6.50 3.83
N SER A 53 5.18 -5.57 4.69
CA SER A 53 6.26 -5.79 5.66
C SER A 53 5.75 -6.64 6.83
N ASP A 54 6.60 -7.52 7.36
CA ASP A 54 6.26 -8.39 8.50
C ASP A 54 5.70 -7.60 9.70
N VAL A 55 6.26 -6.41 9.96
CA VAL A 55 5.84 -5.56 11.08
C VAL A 55 4.44 -4.98 10.87
N PHE A 56 4.07 -4.67 9.62
CA PHE A 56 2.73 -4.20 9.30
C PHE A 56 1.74 -5.36 9.35
N GLU A 57 2.07 -6.51 8.74
CA GLU A 57 1.20 -7.69 8.75
C GLU A 57 0.85 -8.14 10.17
N GLN A 58 1.83 -8.19 11.09
CA GLN A 58 1.60 -8.55 12.50
C GLN A 58 0.63 -7.61 13.23
N SER A 59 0.45 -6.39 12.74
CA SER A 59 -0.47 -5.40 13.32
C SER A 59 -1.89 -5.49 12.77
N MET A 60 -2.09 -6.22 11.66
CA MET A 60 -3.37 -6.38 11.00
C MET A 60 -4.31 -7.34 11.75
N PRO A 61 -5.63 -7.25 11.51
CA PRO A 61 -6.60 -8.18 12.09
C PRO A 61 -6.59 -9.56 11.43
N ARG A 62 -6.21 -9.63 10.14
CA ARG A 62 -6.05 -10.85 9.35
C ARG A 62 -4.67 -10.87 8.71
N SER A 63 -4.16 -12.07 8.46
CA SER A 63 -2.91 -12.26 7.72
C SER A 63 -3.09 -11.92 6.24
N VAL A 64 -1.98 -11.67 5.54
CA VAL A 64 -1.99 -11.41 4.09
C VAL A 64 -2.54 -12.64 3.34
N ASP A 65 -2.15 -13.85 3.76
CA ASP A 65 -2.64 -15.10 3.17
C ASP A 65 -4.16 -15.24 3.28
N GLU A 66 -4.75 -14.91 4.43
CA GLU A 66 -6.21 -14.92 4.62
C GLU A 66 -6.91 -13.88 3.75
N ILE A 67 -6.27 -12.72 3.56
CA ILE A 67 -6.82 -11.66 2.72
C ILE A 67 -6.82 -12.08 1.25
N HIS A 68 -5.74 -12.69 0.75
CA HIS A 68 -5.71 -13.25 -0.60
C HIS A 68 -6.68 -14.41 -0.80
N ALA A 69 -6.97 -15.19 0.24
CA ALA A 69 -7.94 -16.30 0.15
C ALA A 69 -9.40 -15.84 0.05
N HIS A 70 -9.69 -14.58 0.38
CA HIS A 70 -11.02 -13.99 0.44
C HIS A 70 -11.09 -12.61 -0.24
N ASP A 71 -10.26 -12.38 -1.25
CA ASP A 71 -10.11 -11.11 -1.96
C ASP A 71 -11.40 -10.62 -2.65
N ASP A 72 -12.32 -11.54 -2.95
CA ASP A 72 -13.65 -11.27 -3.52
C ASP A 72 -14.69 -10.78 -2.50
N GLN A 73 -14.40 -10.91 -1.20
CA GLN A 73 -15.33 -10.65 -0.09
C GLN A 73 -14.84 -9.57 0.87
N LEU A 74 -13.58 -9.17 0.76
CA LEU A 74 -12.93 -8.23 1.68
C LEU A 74 -12.76 -6.86 1.05
N ASP A 75 -12.89 -5.83 1.89
CA ASP A 75 -12.60 -4.44 1.52
C ASP A 75 -11.17 -4.12 1.96
N MET A 76 -10.27 -4.04 0.98
CA MET A 76 -8.85 -3.74 1.24
C MET A 76 -8.65 -2.40 1.96
N TRP A 77 -9.47 -1.38 1.68
CA TRP A 77 -9.40 -0.13 2.41
C TRP A 77 -9.73 -0.34 3.90
N GLN A 78 -10.72 -1.17 4.19
CA GLN A 78 -11.05 -1.52 5.57
C GLN A 78 -9.92 -2.29 6.25
N GLU A 79 -9.30 -3.26 5.56
CA GLU A 79 -8.19 -4.05 6.12
C GLU A 79 -6.98 -3.17 6.44
N LEU A 80 -6.59 -2.30 5.50
CA LEU A 80 -5.46 -1.38 5.68
C LEU A 80 -5.72 -0.43 6.86
N THR A 81 -6.90 0.16 6.94
CA THR A 81 -7.22 1.18 7.97
C THR A 81 -7.58 0.60 9.34
N SER A 82 -7.88 -0.70 9.43
CA SER A 82 -8.13 -1.43 10.69
C SER A 82 -6.85 -1.93 11.37
N SER A 83 -5.69 -1.77 10.73
CA SER A 83 -4.39 -2.08 11.33
C SER A 83 -4.17 -1.36 12.66
N ARG A 84 -3.50 -2.05 13.59
CA ARG A 84 -3.05 -1.50 14.88
C ARG A 84 -1.68 -0.83 14.81
N TYR A 85 -1.07 -0.74 13.62
CA TYR A 85 0.21 -0.09 13.43
C TYR A 85 0.15 1.38 13.88
N PRO A 86 1.12 1.87 14.68
CA PRO A 86 1.10 3.25 15.14
C PRO A 86 1.51 4.19 14.01
N GLN A 87 0.69 5.21 13.72
CA GLN A 87 1.05 6.39 12.90
C GLN A 87 1.75 6.05 11.58
N TYR A 88 0.97 5.92 10.51
CA TYR A 88 1.51 5.66 9.17
C TYR A 88 0.82 6.50 8.10
N LEU A 89 1.47 6.61 6.94
CA LEU A 89 0.96 7.31 5.78
C LEU A 89 0.38 6.29 4.80
N ILE A 90 -0.73 6.63 4.16
CA ILE A 90 -1.29 5.87 3.04
C ILE A 90 -1.35 6.79 1.84
N TYR A 91 -0.59 6.47 0.80
CA TYR A 91 -0.64 7.14 -0.48
C TYR A 91 -1.65 6.38 -1.34
N LYS A 92 -2.72 7.06 -1.76
CA LYS A 92 -3.74 6.50 -2.64
C LYS A 92 -3.59 7.10 -4.03
N THR A 93 -3.47 6.25 -5.04
CA THR A 93 -3.37 6.66 -6.44
C THR A 93 -4.25 5.77 -7.31
N ASP A 94 -4.51 6.20 -8.54
CA ASP A 94 -5.28 5.46 -9.52
C ASP A 94 -4.51 4.20 -9.98
N LEU A 95 -5.21 3.07 -10.17
CA LEU A 95 -4.59 1.84 -10.63
C LEU A 95 -4.54 1.72 -12.18
N GLY A 96 -5.15 2.66 -12.90
CA GLY A 96 -5.31 2.60 -14.35
C GLY A 96 -6.50 1.75 -14.80
N VAL A 97 -7.25 1.21 -13.83
CA VAL A 97 -8.48 0.43 -14.03
C VAL A 97 -9.62 1.16 -13.34
N GLN A 98 -10.71 1.37 -14.08
CA GLN A 98 -11.83 2.20 -13.60
C GLN A 98 -12.36 1.69 -12.26
N GLY A 99 -12.33 2.57 -11.26
CA GLY A 99 -12.87 2.29 -9.92
C GLY A 99 -11.92 1.55 -9.00
N LEU A 100 -10.69 1.23 -9.45
CA LEU A 100 -9.66 0.61 -8.63
C LEU A 100 -8.53 1.60 -8.30
N SER A 101 -8.02 1.45 -7.10
CA SER A 101 -6.97 2.25 -6.48
C SER A 101 -5.79 1.38 -6.09
N ARG A 102 -4.63 2.01 -6.07
CA ARG A 102 -3.43 1.50 -5.43
C ARG A 102 -3.21 2.26 -4.12
N TYR A 103 -2.79 1.52 -3.10
CA TYR A 103 -2.46 2.02 -1.77
C TYR A 103 -1.00 1.68 -1.46
N VAL A 104 -0.21 2.69 -1.12
CA VAL A 104 1.17 2.49 -0.65
C VAL A 104 1.32 3.04 0.76
N GLY A 105 1.72 2.16 1.67
CA GLY A 105 1.90 2.48 3.08
C GLY A 105 3.33 2.86 3.40
N PHE A 106 3.52 3.91 4.19
CA PHE A 106 4.83 4.30 4.73
C PHE A 106 4.79 4.52 6.23
N THR A 107 5.90 4.28 6.91
CA THR A 107 6.08 4.73 8.31
C THR A 107 5.84 6.25 8.42
N ALA A 108 5.32 6.73 9.56
CA ALA A 108 5.41 8.16 9.86
C ALA A 108 6.86 8.55 10.21
N ALA A 109 7.19 9.83 10.01
CA ALA A 109 8.51 10.41 10.33
C ALA A 109 8.70 10.62 11.84
#